data_AF-E7MZT1-F1
#
_entry.id   AF-E7MZT1-F1
#
_cell.length_a   1.000
_cell.length_b   1.000
_cell.length_c   1.000
_cell.angle_alpha   90.00
_cell.angle_beta   90.00
_cell.angle_gamma   90.00
#
_symmetry.space_group_name_H-M   'P 1'
#
loop_
_entity.id
_entity.type
_entity.pdbx_description
1 polymer ?
#
loop_
_entity_poly.entity_id
_entity_poly.type
_entity_poly.pdbx_seq_one_letter_code
_entity_poly.pdbx_strand_id
1 'polypeptide(L)'
;MMSAALVAMCAFGLDMIFGDPQTRWHPVALLGRLIAWLERLLYPQQGGNERRLAMGAVLTALILCFSYAVAEGLLLAAQRLPVSWGVDAVSAVLLYFTISPHMLAKAGRDIYALLAAGNLPGARERVGWIVGRDTDRLDEADVARAAIETIAENTVDGVIAPLFFFAIGGAPLAVLYRAANTMDSMIGYKNERYLYFGRMAARVDDVLSFVPARITGMLFVMAAFLLGYDGRNAMYIMARDASGHPSPNGGYAEAPVAGALHIRLGGVNYYFGERHFRAYMGDAHVGIRAKHILGAIRLMGTAAILYLCFYYMISLYM
;
A
#
# COMPACT_ATOMS: atom_id res chain seq x y z
N MET A 1 -0.39 14.35 -26.93
CA MET A 1 -0.05 13.65 -25.68
C MET A 1 -0.73 14.39 -24.55
N MET A 2 -1.48 13.67 -23.73
CA MET A 2 -2.13 14.23 -22.53
C MET A 2 -1.05 14.56 -21.49
N SER A 3 -1.33 15.49 -20.56
CA SER A 3 -0.42 15.68 -19.43
C SER A 3 -0.39 14.40 -18.59
N ALA A 4 0.76 14.05 -18.03
CA ALA A 4 0.90 12.85 -17.21
C ALA A 4 -0.08 12.88 -16.00
N ALA A 5 -0.39 14.06 -15.47
CA ALA A 5 -1.43 14.20 -14.44
C ALA A 5 -2.82 13.75 -14.91
N LEU A 6 -3.23 14.08 -16.15
CA LEU A 6 -4.49 13.60 -16.71
C LEU A 6 -4.48 12.08 -16.90
N VAL A 7 -3.34 11.50 -17.32
CA VAL A 7 -3.17 10.04 -17.41
C VAL A 7 -3.37 9.38 -16.03
N ALA A 8 -2.81 9.98 -14.98
CA ALA A 8 -2.99 9.49 -13.61
C ALA A 8 -4.45 9.59 -13.13
N MET A 9 -5.14 10.68 -13.44
CA MET A 9 -6.57 10.83 -13.16
C MET A 9 -7.42 9.81 -13.92
N CYS A 10 -7.09 9.53 -15.19
CA CYS A 10 -7.74 8.48 -15.96
C CYS A 10 -7.53 7.11 -15.33
N ALA A 11 -6.30 6.75 -14.94
CA ALA A 11 -6.01 5.48 -14.26
C ALA A 11 -6.78 5.32 -12.95
N PHE A 12 -6.83 6.39 -12.14
CA PHE A 12 -7.62 6.41 -10.90
C PHE A 12 -9.12 6.27 -11.18
N GLY A 13 -9.63 6.94 -12.21
CA GLY A 13 -11.02 6.79 -12.65
C GLY A 13 -11.34 5.37 -13.11
N LEU A 14 -10.43 4.72 -13.84
CA LEU A 14 -10.55 3.32 -14.24
C LEU A 14 -10.64 2.40 -13.03
N ASP A 15 -9.78 2.59 -12.01
CA ASP A 15 -9.86 1.81 -10.76
C ASP A 15 -11.19 2.02 -10.03
N MET A 16 -11.69 3.26 -9.95
CA MET A 16 -12.99 3.51 -9.31
C MET A 16 -14.16 2.83 -10.02
N ILE A 17 -14.11 2.72 -11.35
CA ILE A 17 -15.20 2.16 -12.18
C ILE A 17 -15.11 0.63 -12.23
N PHE A 18 -13.93 0.09 -12.55
CA PHE A 18 -13.75 -1.33 -12.82
C PHE A 18 -13.26 -2.12 -11.61
N GLY A 19 -12.62 -1.46 -10.65
CA GLY A 19 -11.91 -2.10 -9.53
C GLY A 19 -10.75 -2.98 -9.99
N ASP A 20 -10.14 -3.68 -9.05
CA ASP A 20 -9.05 -4.63 -9.35
C ASP A 20 -9.62 -5.97 -9.87
N PRO A 21 -9.29 -6.41 -11.10
CA PRO A 21 -9.83 -7.65 -11.63
C PRO A 21 -9.21 -8.85 -10.91
N GLN A 22 -10.03 -9.54 -10.13
CA GLN A 22 -9.67 -10.74 -9.35
C GLN A 22 -9.45 -11.97 -10.23
N THR A 23 -8.45 -11.90 -11.10
CA THR A 23 -8.12 -12.95 -12.07
C THR A 23 -6.69 -13.42 -11.87
N ARG A 24 -6.44 -14.70 -12.18
CA ARG A 24 -5.07 -15.24 -12.19
C ARG A 24 -4.15 -14.54 -13.19
N TRP A 25 -4.70 -13.83 -14.18
CA TRP A 25 -3.94 -13.14 -15.22
C TRP A 25 -3.63 -11.68 -14.86
N HIS A 26 -4.01 -11.23 -13.66
CA HIS A 26 -3.65 -9.91 -13.17
C HIS A 26 -2.12 -9.72 -13.19
N PRO A 27 -1.58 -8.58 -13.68
CA PRO A 27 -0.14 -8.36 -13.79
C PRO A 27 0.62 -8.55 -12.47
N VAL A 28 0.06 -8.08 -11.35
CA VAL A 28 0.66 -8.26 -10.02
C VAL A 28 0.66 -9.74 -9.59
N ALA A 29 -0.39 -10.49 -9.93
CA ALA A 29 -0.45 -11.94 -9.64
C ALA A 29 0.55 -12.74 -10.50
N LEU A 30 0.74 -12.34 -11.76
CA LEU A 30 1.78 -12.89 -12.64
C LEU A 30 3.18 -12.59 -12.10
N LEU A 31 3.41 -11.35 -11.66
CA LEU A 31 4.66 -10.94 -11.02
C LEU A 31 4.94 -11.75 -9.75
N GLY A 32 3.93 -11.94 -8.88
CA GLY A 32 4.07 -12.77 -7.70
C GLY A 32 4.45 -14.22 -8.01
N ARG A 33 3.87 -14.81 -9.06
CA ARG A 33 4.28 -16.16 -9.52
C ARG A 33 5.71 -16.20 -10.07
N LEU A 34 6.13 -15.16 -10.79
CA LEU A 34 7.50 -15.03 -11.27
C LEU A 34 8.48 -14.91 -10.09
N ILE A 35 8.17 -14.09 -9.09
CA ILE A 35 8.93 -13.97 -7.84
C ILE A 35 9.04 -15.33 -7.16
N ALA A 36 7.92 -16.04 -6.93
CA ALA A 36 7.92 -17.35 -6.27
C ALA A 36 8.67 -18.43 -7.08
N TRP A 37 8.68 -18.34 -8.41
CA TRP A 37 9.46 -19.25 -9.25
C TRP A 37 10.96 -18.94 -9.16
N LEU A 38 11.38 -17.69 -9.30
CA LEU A 38 12.78 -17.30 -9.18
C LEU A 38 13.30 -17.47 -7.76
N GLU A 39 12.49 -17.24 -6.73
CA GLU A 39 12.81 -17.50 -5.33
C GLU A 39 13.19 -18.97 -5.15
N ARG A 40 12.40 -19.91 -5.67
CA ARG A 40 12.72 -21.35 -5.58
C ARG A 40 14.03 -21.72 -6.27
N LEU A 41 14.40 -21.01 -7.34
CA LEU A 41 15.65 -21.24 -8.09
C LEU A 41 16.87 -20.61 -7.42
N LEU A 42 16.71 -19.40 -6.86
CA LEU A 42 17.80 -18.61 -6.31
C LEU A 42 18.00 -18.83 -4.81
N TYR A 43 17.00 -19.37 -4.09
CA TYR A 43 17.12 -19.65 -2.67
C TYR A 43 18.18 -20.73 -2.43
N PRO A 44 19.30 -20.39 -1.75
CA PRO A 44 20.40 -21.33 -1.61
C PRO A 44 20.07 -22.42 -0.60
N GLN A 45 20.08 -23.69 -1.06
CA GLN A 45 19.90 -24.87 -0.20
C GLN A 45 21.10 -25.11 0.73
N GLN A 46 22.28 -24.64 0.34
CA GLN A 46 23.53 -24.75 1.09
C GLN A 46 24.27 -23.41 1.08
N GLY A 47 24.93 -23.09 2.20
CA GLY A 47 25.70 -21.87 2.39
C GLY A 47 25.21 -21.01 3.55
N GLY A 48 26.04 -20.05 3.96
CA GLY A 48 25.77 -19.16 5.07
C GLY A 48 24.83 -17.98 4.74
N ASN A 49 24.56 -17.17 5.74
CA ASN A 49 23.67 -16.00 5.67
C ASN A 49 24.08 -14.98 4.60
N GLU A 50 25.38 -14.85 4.31
CA GLU A 50 25.90 -13.96 3.26
C GLU A 50 25.43 -14.38 1.87
N ARG A 51 25.46 -15.68 1.56
CA ARG A 51 24.97 -16.20 0.28
C ARG A 51 23.47 -15.97 0.14
N ARG A 52 22.70 -16.18 1.21
CA ARG A 52 21.26 -15.89 1.24
C ARG A 52 21.00 -14.41 0.92
N LEU A 53 21.72 -13.50 1.58
CA LEU A 53 21.61 -12.06 1.32
C LEU A 53 21.97 -11.69 -0.12
N ALA A 54 23.07 -12.23 -0.65
CA ALA A 54 23.51 -11.96 -2.02
C ALA A 54 22.49 -12.46 -3.06
N MET A 55 21.99 -13.69 -2.93
CA MET A 55 20.99 -14.24 -3.85
C MET A 55 19.65 -13.52 -3.74
N GLY A 56 19.27 -13.09 -2.53
CA GLY A 56 18.12 -12.22 -2.31
C GLY A 56 18.25 -10.86 -3.00
N ALA A 57 19.43 -10.25 -2.94
CA ALA A 57 19.72 -9.01 -3.65
C ALA A 57 19.70 -9.19 -5.18
N VAL A 58 20.24 -10.31 -5.68
CA VAL A 58 20.15 -10.66 -7.11
C VAL A 58 18.70 -10.83 -7.54
N LEU A 59 17.89 -11.58 -6.80
CA LEU A 59 16.45 -11.72 -7.08
C LEU A 59 15.76 -10.36 -7.12
N THR A 60 16.02 -9.52 -6.12
CA THR A 60 15.46 -8.17 -6.00
C THR A 60 15.81 -7.34 -7.25
N ALA A 61 17.09 -7.28 -7.61
CA ALA A 61 17.54 -6.53 -8.78
C ALA A 61 16.94 -7.07 -10.09
N LEU A 62 16.91 -8.40 -10.27
CA LEU A 62 16.34 -9.03 -11.46
C LEU A 62 14.87 -8.67 -11.64
N ILE A 63 14.07 -8.76 -10.58
CA ILE A 63 12.64 -8.43 -10.63
C ILE A 63 12.43 -6.95 -10.94
N LEU A 64 13.13 -6.03 -10.26
CA LEU A 64 12.96 -4.60 -10.48
C LEU A 64 13.38 -4.18 -11.90
N CYS A 65 14.53 -4.64 -12.37
CA CYS A 65 15.00 -4.38 -13.73
C CYS A 65 14.06 -4.96 -14.78
N PHE A 66 13.59 -6.19 -14.58
CA PHE A 66 12.63 -6.83 -15.48
C PHE A 66 11.31 -6.08 -15.53
N SER A 67 10.72 -5.76 -14.38
CA SER A 67 9.44 -5.02 -14.29
C SER A 67 9.53 -3.65 -14.97
N TYR A 68 10.61 -2.90 -14.73
CA TYR A 68 10.85 -1.63 -15.41
C TYR A 68 11.01 -1.80 -16.92
N ALA A 69 11.86 -2.74 -17.35
CA ALA A 69 12.14 -2.96 -18.77
C ALA A 69 10.91 -3.42 -19.55
N VAL A 70 10.05 -4.24 -18.94
CA VAL A 70 8.77 -4.65 -19.55
C VAL A 70 7.84 -3.45 -19.69
N ALA A 71 7.68 -2.64 -18.65
CA ALA A 71 6.84 -1.44 -18.71
C ALA A 71 7.35 -0.45 -19.77
N GLU A 72 8.65 -0.15 -19.78
CA GLU A 72 9.29 0.73 -20.77
C GLU A 72 9.14 0.15 -22.19
N GLY A 73 9.39 -1.15 -22.37
CA GLY A 73 9.22 -1.83 -23.64
C GLY A 73 7.79 -1.77 -24.19
N LEU A 74 6.78 -1.84 -23.32
CA LEU A 74 5.37 -1.65 -23.70
C LEU A 74 5.10 -0.22 -24.16
N LEU A 75 5.70 0.79 -23.53
CA LEU A 75 5.56 2.18 -23.97
C LEU A 75 6.26 2.44 -25.31
N LEU A 76 7.48 1.91 -25.49
CA LEU A 76 8.19 1.98 -26.77
C LEU A 76 7.44 1.24 -27.89
N ALA A 77 6.79 0.12 -27.58
CA ALA A 77 5.90 -0.55 -28.54
C ALA A 77 4.66 0.29 -28.84
N ALA A 78 4.08 0.96 -27.84
CA ALA A 78 2.92 1.84 -28.00
C ALA A 78 3.21 3.05 -28.90
N GLN A 79 4.45 3.53 -28.95
CA GLN A 79 4.88 4.59 -29.89
C GLN A 79 4.75 4.17 -31.37
N ARG A 80 4.73 2.86 -31.67
CA ARG A 80 4.54 2.36 -33.03
C ARG A 80 3.09 2.20 -33.44
N LEU A 81 2.14 2.44 -32.54
CA LEU A 81 0.72 2.40 -32.88
C LEU A 81 0.36 3.64 -33.72
N PRO A 82 -0.48 3.51 -34.75
CA PRO A 82 -0.89 4.63 -35.61
C PRO A 82 -1.92 5.56 -34.93
N VAL A 83 -1.87 5.68 -33.61
CA VAL A 83 -2.85 6.39 -32.78
C VAL A 83 -2.11 7.31 -31.80
N SER A 84 -2.40 8.61 -31.86
CA SER A 84 -1.65 9.65 -31.14
C SER A 84 -1.74 9.58 -29.61
N TRP A 85 -2.70 8.84 -29.07
CA TRP A 85 -2.91 8.63 -27.63
C TRP A 85 -2.45 7.23 -27.15
N GLY A 86 -1.83 6.42 -28.02
CA GLY A 86 -1.45 5.04 -27.71
C GLY A 86 -0.56 4.91 -26.47
N VAL A 87 0.47 5.76 -26.35
CA VAL A 87 1.38 5.78 -25.18
C VAL A 87 0.64 6.19 -23.91
N ASP A 88 -0.24 7.17 -24.00
CA ASP A 88 -1.02 7.69 -22.86
C ASP A 88 -1.98 6.61 -22.33
N ALA A 89 -2.65 5.88 -23.22
CA ALA A 89 -3.54 4.78 -22.84
C ALA A 89 -2.78 3.60 -22.22
N VAL A 90 -1.65 3.18 -22.81
CA VAL A 90 -0.84 2.10 -22.22
C VAL A 90 -0.31 2.53 -20.85
N SER A 91 0.12 3.78 -20.71
CA SER A 91 0.56 4.34 -19.42
C SER A 91 -0.57 4.34 -18.37
N ALA A 92 -1.79 4.74 -18.76
CA ALA A 92 -2.95 4.72 -17.88
C ALA A 92 -3.29 3.30 -17.42
N VAL A 93 -3.27 2.33 -18.33
CA VAL A 93 -3.55 0.91 -18.02
C VAL A 93 -2.48 0.32 -17.11
N LEU A 94 -1.19 0.60 -17.37
CA LEU A 94 -0.11 0.16 -16.51
C LEU A 94 -0.26 0.75 -15.10
N LEU A 95 -0.50 2.06 -14.99
CA LEU A 95 -0.71 2.72 -13.70
C LEU A 95 -1.94 2.16 -12.98
N TYR A 96 -3.05 1.92 -13.68
CA TYR A 96 -4.26 1.31 -13.14
C TYR A 96 -3.97 -0.02 -12.45
N PHE A 97 -3.16 -0.90 -13.06
CA PHE A 97 -2.76 -2.17 -12.43
C PHE A 97 -1.78 -2.02 -11.26
N THR A 98 -1.22 -0.83 -11.07
CA THR A 98 -0.33 -0.53 -9.94
C THR A 98 -1.02 0.19 -8.80
N ILE A 99 -2.27 0.62 -8.93
CA ILE A 99 -3.04 1.23 -7.84
C ILE A 99 -4.21 0.33 -7.43
N SER A 100 -4.70 0.45 -6.20
CA SER A 100 -5.83 -0.36 -5.71
C SER A 100 -6.81 0.32 -4.73
N PRO A 101 -7.10 1.64 -4.83
CA PRO A 101 -7.99 2.32 -3.88
C PRO A 101 -9.41 1.74 -3.83
N HIS A 102 -9.98 1.28 -4.94
CA HIS A 102 -11.31 0.67 -4.97
C HIS A 102 -11.33 -0.64 -4.18
N MET A 103 -10.37 -1.52 -4.44
CA MET A 103 -10.25 -2.82 -3.76
C MET A 103 -10.09 -2.63 -2.25
N LEU A 104 -9.25 -1.66 -1.85
CA LEU A 104 -9.01 -1.34 -0.45
C LEU A 104 -10.29 -0.79 0.24
N ALA A 105 -11.00 0.14 -0.40
CA ALA A 105 -12.28 0.63 0.11
C ALA A 105 -13.33 -0.48 0.21
N LYS A 106 -13.40 -1.35 -0.79
CA LYS A 106 -14.34 -2.48 -0.79
C LYS A 106 -14.04 -3.45 0.34
N ALA A 107 -12.78 -3.82 0.56
CA ALA A 107 -12.39 -4.70 1.66
C ALA A 107 -12.79 -4.13 3.03
N GLY A 108 -12.55 -2.85 3.26
CA GLY A 108 -12.99 -2.17 4.48
C GLY A 108 -14.52 -2.13 4.63
N ARG A 109 -15.26 -1.85 3.55
CA ARG A 109 -16.74 -1.87 3.57
C ARG A 109 -17.32 -3.25 3.84
N ASP A 110 -16.73 -4.29 3.27
CA ASP A 110 -17.14 -5.69 3.49
C ASP A 110 -16.99 -6.05 4.99
N ILE A 111 -15.86 -5.69 5.62
CA ILE A 111 -15.63 -5.89 7.07
C ILE A 111 -16.61 -5.05 7.91
N TYR A 112 -16.78 -3.78 7.56
CA TYR A 112 -17.74 -2.90 8.21
C TYR A 112 -19.16 -3.48 8.20
N ALA A 113 -19.62 -4.00 7.06
CA ALA A 113 -20.96 -4.57 6.92
C ALA A 113 -21.15 -5.80 7.81
N LEU A 114 -20.14 -6.66 7.91
CA LEU A 114 -20.16 -7.84 8.78
C LEU A 114 -20.24 -7.45 10.26
N LEU A 115 -19.43 -6.47 10.70
CA LEU A 115 -19.48 -5.96 12.07
C LEU A 115 -20.81 -5.26 12.38
N ALA A 116 -21.32 -4.44 11.46
CA ALA A 116 -22.60 -3.75 11.63
C ALA A 116 -23.79 -4.73 11.72
N ALA A 117 -23.68 -5.91 11.10
CA ALA A 117 -24.64 -6.99 11.21
C ALA A 117 -24.44 -7.89 12.45
N GLY A 118 -23.45 -7.61 13.31
CA GLY A 118 -23.12 -8.45 14.47
C GLY A 118 -22.42 -9.78 14.12
N ASN A 119 -21.99 -9.97 12.88
CA ASN A 119 -21.31 -11.19 12.43
C ASN A 119 -19.80 -11.10 12.67
N LEU A 120 -19.39 -11.19 13.94
CA LEU A 120 -17.97 -11.17 14.32
C LEU A 120 -17.15 -12.33 13.72
N PRO A 121 -17.64 -13.60 13.69
CA PRO A 121 -16.90 -14.69 13.06
C PRO A 121 -16.59 -14.42 11.57
N GLY A 122 -17.58 -13.97 10.80
CA GLY A 122 -17.36 -13.59 9.41
C GLY A 122 -16.42 -12.40 9.27
N ALA A 123 -16.49 -11.41 10.16
CA ALA A 123 -15.59 -10.27 10.15
C ALA A 123 -14.13 -10.67 10.44
N ARG A 124 -13.90 -11.62 11.36
CA ARG A 124 -12.57 -12.19 11.66
C ARG A 124 -11.99 -12.91 10.45
N GLU A 125 -12.79 -13.73 9.78
CA GLU A 125 -12.37 -14.41 8.55
C GLU A 125 -11.99 -13.38 7.48
N ARG A 126 -12.88 -12.40 7.25
CA ARG A 126 -12.71 -11.41 6.18
C ARG A 126 -11.51 -10.49 6.42
N VAL A 127 -11.25 -10.08 7.67
CA VAL A 127 -10.06 -9.27 7.99
C VAL A 127 -8.78 -10.08 7.88
N GLY A 128 -8.81 -11.38 8.17
CA GLY A 128 -7.68 -12.31 7.99
C GLY A 128 -7.19 -12.40 6.54
N TRP A 129 -8.01 -12.03 5.56
CA TRP A 129 -7.59 -12.00 4.15
C TRP A 129 -6.74 -10.77 3.80
N ILE A 130 -6.75 -9.73 4.64
CA ILE A 130 -6.04 -8.45 4.40
C ILE A 130 -4.98 -8.14 5.46
N VAL A 131 -4.81 -9.01 6.46
CA VAL A 131 -3.75 -8.89 7.48
C VAL A 131 -2.93 -10.16 7.55
N GLY A 132 -1.63 -10.01 7.83
CA GLY A 132 -0.74 -11.16 8.07
C GLY A 132 -0.71 -11.67 9.51
N ARG A 133 -1.67 -11.27 10.36
CA ARG A 133 -1.73 -11.60 11.80
C ARG A 133 -2.88 -12.55 12.12
N ASP A 134 -2.79 -13.27 13.23
CA ASP A 134 -3.83 -14.19 13.67
C ASP A 134 -5.11 -13.40 14.02
N THR A 135 -6.26 -13.87 13.53
CA THR A 135 -7.55 -13.16 13.63
C THR A 135 -8.61 -13.85 14.48
N ASP A 136 -8.41 -15.13 14.81
CA ASP A 136 -9.45 -15.97 15.43
C ASP A 136 -9.93 -15.47 16.80
N ARG A 137 -9.07 -14.74 17.50
CA ARG A 137 -9.31 -14.23 18.86
C ARG A 137 -9.62 -12.74 18.94
N LEU A 138 -9.67 -12.03 17.81
CA LEU A 138 -9.88 -10.57 17.80
C LEU A 138 -11.32 -10.23 18.23
N ASP A 139 -11.50 -9.29 19.14
CA ASP A 139 -12.83 -8.73 19.38
C ASP A 139 -13.25 -7.76 18.25
N GLU A 140 -14.45 -7.18 18.34
CA GLU A 140 -14.93 -6.22 17.33
C GLU A 140 -13.98 -5.01 17.17
N ALA A 141 -13.45 -4.49 18.29
CA ALA A 141 -12.56 -3.34 18.27
C ALA A 141 -11.23 -3.68 17.60
N ASP A 142 -10.70 -4.87 17.85
CA ASP A 142 -9.47 -5.40 17.25
C ASP A 142 -9.63 -5.71 15.75
N VAL A 143 -10.79 -6.22 15.32
CA VAL A 143 -11.11 -6.41 13.89
C VAL A 143 -11.21 -5.05 13.18
N ALA A 144 -11.90 -4.09 13.78
CA ALA A 144 -11.98 -2.75 13.23
C ALA A 144 -10.62 -2.03 13.22
N ARG A 145 -9.81 -2.20 14.27
CA ARG A 145 -8.43 -1.70 14.35
C ARG A 145 -7.58 -2.28 13.23
N ALA A 146 -7.62 -3.60 13.04
CA ALA A 146 -6.92 -4.29 11.95
C ALA A 146 -7.26 -3.69 10.58
N ALA A 147 -8.55 -3.52 10.30
CA ALA A 147 -9.00 -2.94 9.03
C ALA A 147 -8.52 -1.49 8.86
N ILE A 148 -8.55 -0.67 9.91
CA ILE A 148 -8.11 0.73 9.86
C ILE A 148 -6.60 0.83 9.62
N GLU A 149 -5.80 0.04 10.35
CA GLU A 149 -4.34 -0.05 10.19
C GLU A 149 -4.00 -0.45 8.74
N THR A 150 -4.64 -1.50 8.22
CA THR A 150 -4.45 -1.95 6.84
C THR A 150 -4.82 -0.88 5.81
N ILE A 151 -5.95 -0.19 5.98
CA ILE A 151 -6.36 0.88 5.07
C ILE A 151 -5.35 2.02 5.09
N ALA A 152 -4.89 2.44 6.28
CA ALA A 152 -3.92 3.51 6.40
C ALA A 152 -2.60 3.14 5.72
N GLU A 153 -2.01 2.00 6.07
CA GLU A 153 -0.73 1.53 5.52
C GLU A 153 -0.82 1.34 3.99
N ASN A 154 -1.87 0.66 3.50
CA ASN A 154 -2.06 0.46 2.06
C ASN A 154 -2.51 1.72 1.32
N THR A 155 -2.82 2.83 1.99
CA THR A 155 -2.98 4.11 1.29
C THR A 155 -1.63 4.58 0.75
N VAL A 156 -0.54 4.33 1.48
CA VAL A 156 0.82 4.62 0.98
C VAL A 156 1.11 3.68 -0.18
N ASP A 157 1.10 2.37 0.08
CA ASP A 157 1.62 1.36 -0.83
C ASP A 157 0.71 1.11 -2.03
N GLY A 158 -0.60 1.17 -1.80
CA GLY A 158 -1.67 0.88 -2.74
C GLY A 158 -2.05 2.06 -3.64
N VAL A 159 -1.73 3.29 -3.23
CA VAL A 159 -2.32 4.49 -3.85
C VAL A 159 -1.29 5.60 -4.06
N ILE A 160 -0.74 6.17 -2.99
CA ILE A 160 0.06 7.40 -3.09
C ILE A 160 1.45 7.11 -3.67
N ALA A 161 2.12 6.04 -3.25
CA ALA A 161 3.46 5.73 -3.72
C ALA A 161 3.52 5.35 -5.22
N PRO A 162 2.62 4.51 -5.78
CA PRO A 162 2.56 4.30 -7.22
C PRO A 162 2.29 5.60 -8.00
N LEU A 163 1.38 6.46 -7.51
CA LEU A 163 1.11 7.77 -8.12
C LEU A 163 2.30 8.73 -8.02
N PHE A 164 3.10 8.64 -6.96
CA PHE A 164 4.33 9.39 -6.77
C PHE A 164 5.41 9.01 -7.75
N PHE A 165 5.70 7.71 -7.88
CA PHE A 165 6.68 7.24 -8.84
C PHE A 165 6.22 7.48 -10.28
N PHE A 166 4.91 7.41 -10.54
CA PHE A 166 4.34 7.83 -11.82
C PHE A 166 4.59 9.30 -12.12
N ALA A 167 4.45 10.18 -11.13
CA ALA A 167 4.69 11.61 -11.32
C ALA A 167 6.15 11.94 -11.66
N ILE A 168 7.10 11.13 -11.18
CA ILE A 168 8.53 11.35 -11.39
C ILE A 168 9.03 10.76 -12.71
N GLY A 169 8.59 9.56 -13.07
CA GLY A 169 9.12 8.83 -14.23
C GLY A 169 8.11 7.98 -14.97
N GLY A 170 6.83 8.33 -14.86
CA GLY A 170 5.74 7.68 -15.58
C GLY A 170 5.46 6.24 -15.16
N ALA A 171 4.75 5.51 -16.02
CA ALA A 171 4.34 4.13 -15.75
C ALA A 171 5.50 3.17 -15.40
N PRO A 172 6.72 3.27 -15.99
CA PRO A 172 7.81 2.36 -15.66
C PRO A 172 8.25 2.45 -14.20
N LEU A 173 8.34 3.66 -13.63
CA LEU A 173 8.67 3.81 -12.21
C LEU A 173 7.53 3.39 -11.29
N ALA A 174 6.26 3.63 -11.67
CA ALA A 174 5.11 3.13 -10.91
C ALA A 174 5.09 1.58 -10.85
N VAL A 175 5.38 0.93 -11.98
CA VAL A 175 5.49 -0.54 -12.07
C VAL A 175 6.69 -1.06 -11.28
N LEU A 176 7.84 -0.39 -11.34
CA LEU A 176 9.02 -0.74 -10.53
C LEU A 176 8.69 -0.66 -9.04
N TYR A 177 8.03 0.42 -8.59
CA TYR A 177 7.62 0.56 -7.20
C TYR A 177 6.66 -0.55 -6.78
N ARG A 178 5.61 -0.82 -7.58
CA ARG A 178 4.67 -1.91 -7.30
C ARG A 178 5.40 -3.26 -7.22
N ALA A 179 6.42 -3.47 -8.03
CA ALA A 179 7.25 -4.68 -7.96
C ALA A 179 8.07 -4.76 -6.66
N ALA A 180 8.66 -3.66 -6.20
CA ALA A 180 9.37 -3.60 -4.91
C ALA A 180 8.42 -3.95 -3.75
N ASN A 181 7.25 -3.31 -3.71
CA ASN A 181 6.24 -3.55 -2.68
C ASN A 181 5.67 -4.98 -2.71
N THR A 182 5.47 -5.54 -3.89
CA THR A 182 5.06 -6.94 -4.05
C THR A 182 6.13 -7.89 -3.53
N MET A 183 7.41 -7.61 -3.79
CA MET A 183 8.50 -8.42 -3.25
C MET A 183 8.57 -8.35 -1.73
N ASP A 184 8.45 -7.16 -1.12
CA ASP A 184 8.43 -7.04 0.33
C ASP A 184 7.28 -7.84 0.95
N SER A 185 6.07 -7.72 0.39
CA SER A 185 4.90 -8.48 0.86
C SER A 185 5.04 -10.01 0.75
N MET A 186 5.90 -10.52 -0.15
CA MET A 186 6.09 -11.95 -0.37
C MET A 186 7.29 -12.54 0.37
N ILE A 187 8.41 -11.82 0.38
CA ILE A 187 9.70 -12.31 0.90
C ILE A 187 10.30 -11.41 1.97
N GLY A 188 9.66 -10.31 2.39
CA GLY A 188 10.19 -9.37 3.39
C GLY A 188 10.04 -9.79 4.86
N TYR A 189 9.38 -10.93 5.13
CA TYR A 189 9.10 -11.38 6.50
C TYR A 189 10.37 -11.64 7.32
N LYS A 190 10.33 -11.28 8.60
CA LYS A 190 11.39 -11.57 9.57
C LYS A 190 11.25 -12.98 10.17
N ASN A 191 11.36 -14.00 9.32
CA ASN A 191 11.36 -15.42 9.72
C ASN A 191 12.68 -16.11 9.33
N GLU A 192 12.88 -17.36 9.75
CA GLU A 192 14.12 -18.11 9.51
C GLU A 192 14.53 -18.19 8.03
N ARG A 193 13.54 -18.27 7.13
CA ARG A 193 13.75 -18.36 5.68
C ARG A 193 14.18 -17.01 5.10
N TYR A 194 13.50 -15.93 5.48
CA TYR A 194 13.59 -14.65 4.79
C TYR A 194 14.41 -13.57 5.51
N LEU A 195 14.82 -13.77 6.76
CA LEU A 195 15.57 -12.77 7.54
C LEU A 195 16.82 -12.20 6.81
N TYR A 196 17.48 -13.02 6.00
CA TYR A 196 18.62 -12.61 5.17
C TYR A 196 18.27 -12.52 3.69
N PHE A 197 17.57 -13.52 3.15
CA PHE A 197 17.21 -13.56 1.73
C PHE A 197 16.26 -12.43 1.32
N GLY A 198 15.26 -12.14 2.16
CA GLY A 198 14.28 -11.08 1.95
C GLY A 198 14.75 -9.67 2.24
N ARG A 199 15.89 -9.52 2.93
CA ARG A 199 16.31 -8.25 3.52
C ARG A 199 16.49 -7.13 2.51
N MET A 200 16.97 -7.45 1.31
CA MET A 200 17.15 -6.45 0.27
C MET A 200 15.80 -5.94 -0.25
N ALA A 201 14.84 -6.84 -0.49
CA ALA A 201 13.48 -6.45 -0.90
C ALA A 201 12.82 -5.52 0.12
N ALA A 202 12.85 -5.89 1.40
CA ALA A 202 12.30 -5.08 2.49
C ALA A 202 12.96 -3.70 2.60
N ARG A 203 14.29 -3.64 2.49
CA ARG A 203 15.02 -2.36 2.54
C ARG A 203 14.75 -1.46 1.34
N VAL A 204 14.64 -2.05 0.14
CA VAL A 204 14.33 -1.28 -1.05
C VAL A 204 12.92 -0.71 -0.95
N ASP A 205 11.94 -1.49 -0.53
CA ASP A 205 10.58 -0.98 -0.29
C ASP A 205 10.58 0.13 0.76
N ASP A 206 11.22 -0.08 1.93
CA ASP A 206 11.31 0.93 2.98
C ASP A 206 11.89 2.26 2.46
N VAL A 207 12.92 2.21 1.62
CA VAL A 207 13.54 3.40 1.01
C VAL A 207 12.62 4.06 0.00
N LEU A 208 12.00 3.29 -0.90
CA LEU A 208 11.15 3.84 -1.95
C LEU A 208 9.85 4.43 -1.37
N SER A 209 9.31 3.81 -0.32
CA SER A 209 8.10 4.25 0.38
C SER A 209 8.36 5.41 1.36
N PHE A 210 9.62 5.78 1.61
CA PHE A 210 9.99 6.82 2.59
C PHE A 210 9.32 8.17 2.30
N VAL A 211 9.56 8.74 1.12
CA VAL A 211 8.98 10.03 0.75
C VAL A 211 7.45 9.95 0.57
N PRO A 212 6.90 8.95 -0.16
CA PRO A 212 5.46 8.77 -0.28
C PRO A 212 4.72 8.65 1.06
N ALA A 213 5.27 7.97 2.06
CA ALA A 213 4.63 7.81 3.37
C ALA A 213 4.45 9.15 4.08
N ARG A 214 5.45 10.05 3.99
CA ARG A 214 5.40 11.38 4.62
C ARG A 214 4.45 12.33 3.89
N ILE A 215 4.43 12.25 2.57
CA ILE A 215 3.40 12.93 1.76
C ILE A 215 2.02 12.43 2.17
N THR A 216 1.83 11.12 2.28
CA THR A 216 0.55 10.50 2.69
C THR A 216 0.10 10.99 4.06
N GLY A 217 1.00 11.05 5.04
CA GLY A 217 0.67 11.57 6.37
C GLY A 217 0.15 13.00 6.34
N MET A 218 0.81 13.89 5.59
CA MET A 218 0.34 15.26 5.40
C MET A 218 -0.99 15.33 4.64
N LEU A 219 -1.19 14.48 3.63
CA LEU A 219 -2.46 14.39 2.92
C LEU A 219 -3.59 13.91 3.84
N PHE A 220 -3.33 13.00 4.78
CA PHE A 220 -4.31 12.61 5.78
C PHE A 220 -4.66 13.75 6.74
N VAL A 221 -3.68 14.55 7.16
CA VAL A 221 -3.94 15.77 7.95
C VAL A 221 -4.85 16.73 7.20
N MET A 222 -4.56 16.99 5.92
CA MET A 222 -5.39 17.86 5.08
C MET A 222 -6.78 17.29 4.84
N ALA A 223 -6.87 15.98 4.56
CA ALA A 223 -8.13 15.27 4.42
C ALA A 223 -8.98 15.35 5.68
N ALA A 224 -8.37 15.25 6.86
CA ALA A 224 -9.07 15.38 8.13
C ALA A 224 -9.72 16.77 8.28
N PHE A 225 -9.02 17.85 7.93
CA PHE A 225 -9.61 19.20 7.92
C PHE A 225 -10.79 19.32 6.96
N LEU A 226 -10.66 18.80 5.73
CA LEU A 226 -11.72 18.90 4.72
C LEU A 226 -12.96 18.08 5.06
N LEU A 227 -12.78 16.94 5.75
CA LEU A 227 -13.86 16.04 6.14
C LEU A 227 -14.52 16.43 7.47
N GLY A 228 -14.04 17.48 8.15
CA GLY A 228 -14.53 17.90 9.46
C GLY A 228 -14.10 16.97 10.61
N TYR A 229 -13.05 16.18 10.42
CA TYR A 229 -12.36 15.45 11.48
C TYR A 229 -11.32 16.36 12.17
N ASP A 230 -10.62 15.85 13.19
CA ASP A 230 -9.61 16.65 13.90
C ASP A 230 -8.24 16.62 13.20
N GLY A 231 -8.07 17.51 12.21
CA GLY A 231 -6.80 17.67 11.51
C GLY A 231 -5.65 18.18 12.40
N ARG A 232 -5.96 18.92 13.48
CA ARG A 232 -4.92 19.41 14.41
C ARG A 232 -4.37 18.23 15.22
N ASN A 233 -5.26 17.39 15.74
CA ASN A 233 -4.86 16.18 16.45
C ASN A 233 -4.18 15.16 15.53
N ALA A 234 -4.63 15.03 14.27
CA ALA A 234 -3.94 14.22 13.26
C ALA A 234 -2.46 14.63 13.10
N MET A 235 -2.19 15.93 12.99
CA MET A 235 -0.82 16.46 12.88
C MET A 235 -0.02 16.23 14.16
N TYR A 236 -0.63 16.48 15.32
CA TYR A 236 0.01 16.27 16.62
C TYR A 236 0.40 14.81 16.85
N ILE A 237 -0.53 13.87 16.65
CA ILE A 237 -0.28 12.43 16.81
C ILE A 237 0.74 11.93 15.79
N MET A 238 0.69 12.39 14.53
CA MET A 238 1.71 12.05 13.55
C MET A 238 3.12 12.46 14.00
N ALA A 239 3.28 13.69 14.50
CA ALA A 239 4.57 14.17 14.99
C ALA A 239 5.04 13.44 16.26
N ARG A 240 4.10 13.07 17.14
CA ARG A 240 4.38 12.42 18.43
C ARG A 240 4.73 10.93 18.28
N ASP A 241 3.97 10.19 17.47
CA ASP A 241 3.93 8.73 17.54
C ASP A 241 4.48 8.02 16.29
N ALA A 242 4.56 8.68 15.12
CA ALA A 242 4.90 8.00 13.86
C ALA A 242 6.27 7.28 13.88
N SER A 243 7.26 7.82 14.59
CA SER A 243 8.60 7.21 14.72
C SER A 243 8.64 5.97 15.60
N GLY A 244 7.59 5.70 16.38
CA GLY A 244 7.50 4.50 17.21
C GLY A 244 7.13 3.23 16.42
N HIS A 245 6.69 3.37 15.17
CA HIS A 245 6.28 2.25 14.34
C HIS A 245 7.48 1.37 13.92
N PRO A 246 7.35 0.02 13.87
CA PRO A 246 8.46 -0.86 13.47
C PRO A 246 8.96 -0.65 12.05
N SER A 247 8.07 -0.24 11.13
CA SER A 247 8.43 0.24 9.79
C SER A 247 8.66 1.76 9.83
N PRO A 248 9.70 2.28 9.16
CA PRO A 248 9.99 3.72 9.06
C PRO A 248 8.88 4.51 8.33
N ASN A 249 7.91 3.83 7.73
CA ASN A 249 6.89 4.38 6.86
C ASN A 249 5.48 4.24 7.46
N GLY A 250 5.11 3.05 7.95
CA GLY A 250 3.74 2.76 8.41
C GLY A 250 3.20 3.74 9.44
N GLY A 251 4.04 4.20 10.38
CA GLY A 251 3.62 5.17 11.40
C GLY A 251 3.18 6.53 10.85
N TYR A 252 3.74 6.97 9.71
CA TYR A 252 3.32 8.20 9.05
C TYR A 252 1.95 8.09 8.37
N ALA A 253 1.44 6.88 8.18
CA ALA A 253 0.10 6.64 7.69
C ALA A 253 -0.91 6.38 8.82
N GLU A 254 -0.57 5.50 9.76
CA GLU A 254 -1.45 5.09 10.85
C GLU A 254 -1.69 6.20 11.89
N ALA A 255 -0.63 6.91 12.31
CA ALA A 255 -0.72 7.94 13.35
C ALA A 255 -1.66 9.10 13.00
N PRO A 256 -1.60 9.75 11.82
CA PRO A 256 -2.54 10.82 11.49
C PRO A 256 -4.00 10.31 11.38
N VAL A 257 -4.23 9.07 10.94
CA VAL A 257 -5.58 8.47 10.95
C VAL A 257 -6.08 8.26 12.38
N ALA A 258 -5.24 7.75 13.27
CA ALA A 258 -5.55 7.60 14.69
C ALA A 258 -5.91 8.95 15.34
N GLY A 259 -5.10 9.97 15.08
CA GLY A 259 -5.33 11.33 15.58
C GLY A 259 -6.61 11.96 15.03
N ALA A 260 -6.86 11.87 13.73
CA ALA A 260 -8.06 12.42 13.10
C ALA A 260 -9.36 11.83 13.67
N LEU A 261 -9.33 10.54 14.02
CA LEU A 261 -10.50 9.79 14.49
C LEU A 261 -10.57 9.67 16.03
N HIS A 262 -9.61 10.24 16.76
CA HIS A 262 -9.47 10.13 18.23
C HIS A 262 -9.52 8.68 18.75
N ILE A 263 -8.84 7.79 18.02
CA ILE A 263 -8.68 6.39 18.38
C ILE A 263 -7.19 6.07 18.62
N ARG A 264 -6.93 4.91 19.21
CA ARG A 264 -5.58 4.38 19.42
C ARG A 264 -5.36 3.12 18.59
N LEU A 265 -4.39 3.16 17.69
CA LEU A 265 -3.92 2.01 16.89
C LEU A 265 -2.67 1.38 17.53
N GLY A 266 -2.20 0.27 16.95
CA GLY A 266 -1.07 -0.51 17.46
C GLY A 266 -1.46 -1.42 18.63
N GLY A 267 -0.49 -1.72 19.49
CA GLY A 267 -0.69 -2.63 20.63
C GLY A 267 -0.36 -4.08 20.31
N VAL A 268 -1.07 -5.01 20.96
CA VAL A 268 -0.76 -6.44 20.88
C VAL A 268 -1.37 -7.05 19.62
N ASN A 269 -0.53 -7.72 18.84
CA ASN A 269 -0.92 -8.57 17.73
C ASN A 269 -0.36 -9.98 17.97
N TYR A 270 -0.97 -10.99 17.36
CA TYR A 270 -0.50 -12.36 17.40
C TYR A 270 -0.09 -12.82 16.00
N TYR A 271 1.04 -13.51 15.90
CA TYR A 271 1.54 -14.10 14.65
C TYR A 271 1.94 -15.53 14.93
N PHE A 272 1.27 -16.50 14.30
CA PHE A 272 1.55 -17.92 14.51
C PHE A 272 1.49 -18.33 16.00
N GLY A 273 0.57 -17.71 16.75
CA GLY A 273 0.42 -17.88 18.19
C GLY A 273 1.37 -17.06 19.07
N GLU A 274 2.38 -16.40 18.49
CA GLU A 274 3.35 -15.59 19.23
C GLU A 274 2.87 -14.16 19.42
N ARG A 275 3.07 -13.62 20.63
CA ARG A 275 2.64 -12.26 21.00
C ARG A 275 3.67 -11.23 20.54
N HIS A 276 3.27 -10.31 19.68
CA HIS A 276 4.08 -9.18 19.23
C HIS A 276 3.43 -7.85 19.60
N PHE A 277 4.18 -6.98 20.28
CA PHE A 277 3.73 -5.64 20.63
C PHE A 277 4.22 -4.62 19.61
N ARG A 278 3.29 -3.82 19.06
CA ARG A 278 3.57 -2.61 18.28
C ARG A 278 3.34 -1.38 19.17
N ALA A 279 4.18 -0.36 19.02
CA ALA A 279 3.98 0.91 19.72
C ALA A 279 2.57 1.45 19.46
N TYR A 280 1.97 2.05 20.48
CA TYR A 280 0.68 2.71 20.34
C TYR A 280 0.82 3.99 19.52
N MET A 281 -0.18 4.27 18.70
CA MET A 281 -0.31 5.52 17.95
C MET A 281 -1.69 6.12 18.22
N GLY A 282 -1.71 7.37 18.68
CA GLY A 282 -2.93 8.05 19.10
C GLY A 282 -3.38 7.71 20.52
N ASP A 283 -4.42 8.41 20.95
CA ASP A 283 -4.95 8.35 22.31
C ASP A 283 -6.32 7.66 22.31
N ALA A 284 -6.59 6.84 23.33
CA ALA A 284 -7.85 6.08 23.43
C ALA A 284 -9.02 6.92 23.97
N HIS A 285 -9.19 8.13 23.44
CA HIS A 285 -10.32 9.00 23.81
C HIS A 285 -11.66 8.37 23.43
N VAL A 286 -11.70 7.64 22.31
CA VAL A 286 -12.87 6.91 21.85
C VAL A 286 -12.47 5.45 21.59
N GLY A 287 -13.30 4.52 22.08
CA GLY A 287 -13.15 3.10 21.75
C GLY A 287 -13.35 2.84 20.25
N ILE A 288 -12.49 1.99 19.66
CA ILE A 288 -12.60 1.60 18.25
C ILE A 288 -13.92 0.85 18.02
N ARG A 289 -14.55 1.12 16.88
CA ARG A 289 -15.86 0.61 16.46
C ARG A 289 -15.87 0.52 14.94
N ALA A 290 -16.76 -0.29 14.39
CA ALA A 290 -16.90 -0.48 12.94
C ALA A 290 -16.96 0.83 12.14
N LYS A 291 -17.67 1.86 12.64
CA LYS A 291 -17.82 3.16 11.95
C LYS A 291 -16.49 3.86 11.64
N HIS A 292 -15.44 3.62 12.41
CA HIS A 292 -14.12 4.24 12.18
C HIS A 292 -13.43 3.67 10.93
N ILE A 293 -13.80 2.45 10.50
CA ILE A 293 -13.36 1.88 9.21
C ILE A 293 -13.80 2.80 8.06
N LEU A 294 -15.05 3.26 8.09
CA LEU A 294 -15.56 4.21 7.08
C LEU A 294 -14.82 5.55 7.12
N GLY A 295 -14.40 6.00 8.32
CA GLY A 295 -13.56 7.18 8.49
C GLY A 295 -12.21 7.04 7.79
N ALA A 296 -11.53 5.90 7.98
CA ALA A 296 -10.27 5.60 7.30
C ALA A 296 -10.43 5.56 5.77
N ILE A 297 -11.51 4.95 5.25
CA ILE A 297 -11.81 4.93 3.81
C ILE A 297 -12.01 6.35 3.25
N ARG A 298 -12.73 7.21 3.98
CA ARG A 298 -12.95 8.61 3.57
C ARG A 298 -11.63 9.38 3.56
N LEU A 299 -10.81 9.23 4.59
CA LEU A 299 -9.47 9.84 4.66
C LEU A 299 -8.60 9.40 3.47
N MET A 300 -8.55 8.10 3.16
CA MET A 300 -7.84 7.56 1.99
C MET A 300 -8.34 8.18 0.68
N GLY A 301 -9.66 8.15 0.45
CA GLY A 301 -10.25 8.69 -0.78
C GLY A 301 -9.96 10.18 -0.96
N THR A 302 -10.10 10.97 0.09
CA THR A 302 -9.78 12.40 0.06
C THR A 302 -8.28 12.65 -0.12
N ALA A 303 -7.41 11.87 0.53
CA ALA A 303 -5.96 11.96 0.34
C ALA A 303 -5.54 11.67 -1.11
N ALA A 304 -6.14 10.65 -1.74
CA ALA A 304 -5.87 10.32 -3.14
C ALA A 304 -6.31 11.44 -4.09
N ILE A 305 -7.50 12.02 -3.88
CA ILE A 305 -8.01 13.15 -4.67
C ILE A 305 -7.10 14.37 -4.48
N LEU A 306 -6.72 14.69 -3.25
CA LEU A 306 -5.80 15.80 -2.96
C LEU A 306 -4.46 15.62 -3.67
N TYR A 307 -3.89 14.41 -3.64
CA TYR A 307 -2.66 14.11 -4.35
C TYR A 307 -2.79 14.36 -5.86
N LEU A 308 -3.86 13.85 -6.49
CA LEU A 308 -4.10 14.04 -7.92
C LEU A 308 -4.31 15.53 -8.27
N CYS A 309 -5.02 16.29 -7.43
CA CYS A 309 -5.19 17.73 -7.61
C CYS A 309 -3.85 18.47 -7.52
N PHE A 310 -3.02 18.17 -6.51
CA PHE A 310 -1.69 18.77 -6.40
C PHE A 310 -0.80 18.40 -7.57
N TYR A 311 -0.80 17.14 -7.98
CA TYR A 311 -0.02 16.69 -9.13
C TYR A 311 -0.45 17.40 -10.41
N TYR A 312 -1.76 17.53 -10.66
CA TYR A 312 -2.28 18.30 -11.79
C TYR A 312 -1.87 19.76 -11.72
N MET A 313 -2.02 20.41 -10.57
CA MET A 313 -1.59 21.80 -10.39
C MET A 313 -0.10 21.98 -10.70
N ILE A 314 0.78 21.12 -10.17
CA ILE A 314 2.22 21.17 -10.45
C ILE A 314 2.48 20.99 -11.94
N SER A 315 1.77 20.07 -12.60
CA SER A 315 1.93 19.82 -14.04
C SER A 315 1.51 20.97 -14.95
N LEU A 316 0.78 21.98 -14.45
CA LEU A 316 0.44 23.19 -15.21
C LEU A 316 1.59 24.20 -15.26
N TYR A 317 2.57 24.09 -14.36
CA TYR A 317 3.70 25.02 -14.24
C TYR A 317 5.05 24.42 -14.68
N MET A 318 5.05 23.14 -15.09
CA MET A 318 6.20 22.44 -15.68
C MET A 318 6.08 22.42 -17.19
#